data_AF-A0A101TW55-F1
#
_entry.id   AF-A0A101TW55-F1
#
_cell.length_a   1.000
_cell.length_b   1.000
_cell.length_c   1.000
_cell.angle_alpha   90.00
_cell.angle_beta   90.00
_cell.angle_gamma   90.00
#
_symmetry.space_group_name_H-M   'P 1'
#
loop_
_entity.id
_entity.type
_entity.pdbx_description
1 polymer ?
#
loop_
_entity_poly.entity_id
_entity_poly.type
_entity_poly.pdbx_seq_one_letter_code
_entity_poly.pdbx_strand_id
1 'polypeptide(L)'
;MVLAVVWYHGKDQWPSYVSVSAHGNYTTKRFNDVERVGKRIKVVYHKDGGLTHSFRFAKAGERAEAWGDGGWDRPTLAPYSILWSNYRSAWNALEKSKWGKANFPLQDQEDHFRKDLNEAKPSGIQFNAWSN
;
A
#
# COMPACT_ATOMS: atom_id res chain seq x y z
N MET A 1 -8.87 -3.89 -4.90
CA MET A 1 -8.30 -2.94 -3.91
C MET A 1 -6.85 -2.70 -4.27
N VAL A 2 -6.22 -1.75 -3.59
CA VAL A 2 -4.86 -1.29 -3.86
C VAL A 2 -4.09 -1.20 -2.54
N LEU A 3 -2.79 -1.46 -2.58
CA LEU A 3 -1.88 -1.46 -1.44
C LEU A 3 -0.64 -0.61 -1.76
N ALA A 4 -0.14 0.08 -0.75
CA ALA A 4 1.19 0.67 -0.75
C ALA A 4 2.00 0.05 0.38
N VAL A 5 3.24 -0.33 0.08
CA VAL A 5 4.19 -0.92 1.03
C VAL A 5 5.39 0.01 1.17
N VAL A 6 5.81 0.25 2.41
CA VAL A 6 6.95 1.11 2.75
C VAL A 6 8.01 0.26 3.43
N TRP A 7 9.18 0.13 2.80
CA TRP A 7 10.24 -0.76 3.24
C TRP A 7 11.31 0.01 4.01
N TYR A 8 11.55 -0.41 5.24
CA TYR A 8 12.67 0.04 6.06
C TYR A 8 13.73 -1.05 6.13
N HIS A 9 14.99 -0.65 6.15
CA HIS A 9 16.09 -1.56 6.43
C HIS A 9 16.42 -1.53 7.92
N GLY A 10 16.28 -2.66 8.61
CA GLY A 10 16.55 -2.76 10.04
C GLY A 10 15.79 -1.72 10.87
N LYS A 11 16.54 -0.86 11.57
CA LYS A 11 16.00 0.21 12.44
C LYS A 11 16.19 1.60 11.84
N ASP A 12 16.41 1.69 10.53
CA ASP A 12 16.66 2.95 9.86
C ASP A 12 15.51 3.92 10.09
N GLN A 13 15.85 5.21 10.24
CA GLN A 13 14.84 6.24 10.46
C GLN A 13 14.09 6.58 9.17
N TRP A 14 14.60 6.25 7.99
CA TRP A 14 14.01 6.58 6.69
C TRP A 14 13.75 5.32 5.87
N PRO A 15 12.67 5.29 5.06
CA PRO A 15 12.44 4.18 4.16
C PRO A 15 13.52 4.09 3.08
N SER A 16 13.85 2.86 2.68
CA SER A 16 14.78 2.59 1.57
C SER A 16 14.03 2.48 0.24
N TYR A 17 12.86 1.83 0.27
CA TYR A 17 12.03 1.57 -0.91
C TYR A 17 10.55 1.73 -0.61
N VAL A 18 9.78 1.92 -1.67
CA VAL A 18 8.32 1.93 -1.63
C VAL A 18 7.76 1.17 -2.82
N SER A 19 6.63 0.52 -2.61
CA SER A 19 5.95 -0.29 -3.62
C SER A 19 4.47 0.08 -3.67
N VAL A 20 3.89 0.15 -4.86
CA VAL A 20 2.45 0.40 -5.04
C VAL A 20 1.85 -0.62 -5.99
N SER A 21 0.65 -1.12 -5.65
CA SER A 21 -0.01 -2.16 -6.42
C SER A 21 -0.70 -1.63 -7.68
N ALA A 22 -0.58 -2.36 -8.79
CA ALA A 22 -1.35 -2.15 -10.01
C ALA A 22 -1.77 -3.51 -10.59
N HIS A 23 -3.07 -3.79 -10.59
CA HIS A 23 -3.68 -4.99 -11.18
C HIS A 23 -3.06 -6.33 -10.70
N GLY A 24 -2.70 -6.42 -9.42
CA GLY A 24 -2.07 -7.61 -8.84
C GLY A 24 -0.56 -7.69 -9.05
N ASN A 25 0.07 -6.67 -9.64
CA ASN A 25 1.52 -6.50 -9.67
C ASN A 25 1.92 -5.31 -8.81
N TYR A 26 3.23 -5.12 -8.61
CA TYR A 26 3.78 -3.99 -7.88
C TYR A 26 4.81 -3.21 -8.68
N THR A 27 4.71 -1.88 -8.61
CA THR A 27 5.80 -0.98 -9.02
C THR A 27 6.59 -0.60 -7.79
N THR A 28 7.87 -0.93 -7.77
CA THR A 28 8.79 -0.64 -6.65
C THR A 28 9.82 0.41 -7.06
N LYS A 29 10.06 1.40 -6.21
CA LYS A 29 11.06 2.47 -6.42
C LYS A 29 11.87 2.71 -5.15
N ARG A 30 13.06 3.29 -5.28
CA ARG A 30 13.78 3.85 -4.12
C ARG A 30 12.93 4.97 -3.54
N PHE A 31 12.92 5.07 -2.23
CA PHE A 31 12.13 6.09 -1.53
C PHE A 31 12.52 7.54 -1.91
N ASN A 32 13.76 7.76 -2.33
CA ASN A 32 14.23 9.07 -2.77
C ASN A 32 13.90 9.40 -4.23
N ASP A 33 13.40 8.44 -5.01
CA ASP A 33 13.09 8.61 -6.42
C ASP A 33 11.59 8.93 -6.64
N VAL A 34 10.85 9.18 -5.56
CA VAL A 34 9.41 9.45 -5.59
C VAL A 34 9.08 10.79 -4.97
N GLU A 35 8.05 11.41 -5.54
CA GLU A 35 7.42 12.62 -5.03
C GLU A 35 6.86 12.40 -3.62
N ARG A 36 7.22 13.29 -2.67
CA ARG A 36 6.90 13.11 -1.26
C ARG A 36 6.96 14.41 -0.46
N VAL A 37 6.34 14.40 0.72
CA VAL A 37 6.52 15.41 1.78
C VAL A 37 7.00 14.71 3.04
N GLY A 38 8.25 14.93 3.43
CA GLY A 38 8.89 14.15 4.49
C GLY A 38 8.85 12.65 4.16
N LYS A 39 8.29 11.84 5.06
CA LYS A 39 8.10 10.37 4.89
C LYS A 39 6.85 9.97 4.09
N ARG A 40 6.03 10.94 3.66
CA ARG A 40 4.75 10.68 3.00
C ARG A 40 4.93 10.71 1.49
N ILE A 41 4.93 9.55 0.86
CA ILE A 41 4.91 9.43 -0.60
C ILE A 41 3.58 9.94 -1.17
N LYS A 42 3.63 10.52 -2.37
CA LYS A 42 2.46 10.89 -3.14
C LYS A 42 2.10 9.76 -4.10
N VAL A 43 0.89 9.23 -3.95
CA VAL A 43 0.36 8.09 -4.73
C VAL A 43 -0.96 8.51 -5.33
N VAL A 44 -1.14 8.23 -6.62
CA VAL A 44 -2.39 8.51 -7.35
C VAL A 44 -3.19 7.22 -7.44
N TYR A 45 -4.45 7.29 -7.02
CA TYR A 45 -5.47 6.30 -7.34
C TYR A 45 -6.16 6.72 -8.63
N HIS A 46 -6.14 5.86 -9.65
CA HIS A 46 -6.80 6.17 -10.92
C HIS A 46 -7.39 4.91 -11.53
N LYS A 47 -8.32 5.11 -12.46
CA LYS A 47 -8.73 4.06 -13.39
C LYS A 47 -7.66 3.93 -14.47
N ASP A 48 -7.15 2.73 -14.70
CA ASP A 48 -6.11 2.52 -15.70
C ASP A 48 -6.74 2.13 -17.04
N GLY A 49 -6.98 3.12 -17.89
CA GLY A 49 -7.66 2.94 -19.17
C GLY A 49 -9.00 2.20 -19.04
N GLY A 50 -9.15 1.10 -19.78
CA GLY A 50 -10.34 0.24 -19.76
C GLY A 50 -10.37 -0.80 -18.62
N LEU A 51 -9.36 -0.84 -17.74
CA LEU A 51 -9.23 -1.84 -16.69
C LEU A 51 -9.87 -1.37 -15.37
N THR A 52 -9.45 -2.00 -14.27
CA THR A 52 -9.80 -1.64 -12.89
C THR A 52 -8.98 -0.44 -12.41
N HIS A 53 -9.17 -0.04 -11.15
CA HIS A 53 -8.33 1.00 -10.57
C HIS A 53 -6.99 0.46 -10.08
N SER A 54 -5.94 1.29 -10.16
CA SER A 54 -4.59 0.98 -9.73
C SER A 54 -3.95 2.17 -8.99
N PHE A 55 -2.85 1.89 -8.31
CA PHE A 55 -1.96 2.92 -7.81
C PHE A 55 -0.77 3.14 -8.74
N ARG A 56 -0.34 4.39 -8.82
CA ARG A 56 0.97 4.78 -9.35
C ARG A 56 1.60 5.85 -8.47
N PHE A 57 2.92 5.96 -8.54
CA PHE A 57 3.62 7.11 -7.98
C PHE A 57 3.23 8.39 -8.73
N ALA A 58 3.15 9.50 -8.00
CA ALA A 58 2.97 10.81 -8.60
C ALA A 58 4.17 11.18 -9.49
N LYS A 59 3.91 11.89 -10.58
CA LYS A 59 4.92 12.51 -11.44
C LYS A 59 5.50 13.74 -10.74
N ALA A 60 6.71 14.14 -11.15
CA ALA A 60 7.35 15.33 -10.62
C ALA A 60 6.43 16.57 -10.76
N GLY A 61 6.19 17.27 -9.64
CA GLY A 61 5.32 18.45 -9.61
C GLY A 61 3.82 18.19 -9.85
N GLU A 62 3.36 16.94 -9.88
CA GLU A 62 1.96 16.61 -10.11
C GLU A 62 1.05 17.18 -9.01
N ARG A 63 -0.07 17.76 -9.43
CA ARG A 63 -1.17 18.18 -8.55
C ARG A 63 -2.23 17.09 -8.54
N ALA A 64 -2.80 16.82 -7.38
CA ALA A 64 -3.89 15.86 -7.27
C ALA A 64 -5.15 16.41 -7.95
N GLU A 65 -5.92 15.53 -8.59
CA GLU A 65 -7.14 15.90 -9.31
C GLU A 65 -8.41 15.74 -8.47
N ALA A 66 -8.32 15.06 -7.33
CA ALA A 66 -9.46 14.73 -6.48
C ALA A 66 -10.19 15.96 -5.93
N TRP A 67 -9.46 17.07 -5.76
CA TRP A 67 -9.97 18.30 -5.17
C TRP A 67 -9.60 19.50 -6.05
N GLY A 68 -10.54 20.45 -6.19
CA GLY A 68 -10.36 21.64 -7.03
C GLY A 68 -9.20 22.56 -6.60
N ASP A 69 -8.71 22.41 -5.37
CA ASP A 69 -7.54 23.13 -4.84
C ASP A 69 -6.20 22.43 -5.19
N GLY A 70 -6.24 21.22 -5.76
CA GLY A 70 -5.07 20.41 -6.07
C GLY A 70 -4.40 19.76 -4.85
N GLY A 71 -5.09 19.69 -3.71
CA GLY A 71 -4.59 19.14 -2.45
C GLY A 71 -4.48 17.61 -2.45
N TRP A 72 -3.52 17.08 -1.68
CA TRP A 72 -3.35 15.64 -1.49
C TRP A 72 -4.10 15.16 -0.25
N ASP A 73 -4.88 14.08 -0.39
CA ASP A 73 -5.59 13.45 0.71
C ASP A 73 -4.68 12.90 1.80
N ARG A 74 -5.14 13.03 3.05
CA ARG A 74 -4.49 12.47 4.24
C ARG A 74 -5.53 11.82 5.14
N PRO A 75 -6.09 10.68 4.72
CA PRO A 75 -7.12 10.01 5.49
C PRO A 75 -6.59 9.57 6.85
N THR A 76 -7.49 9.49 7.83
CA THR A 76 -7.20 8.92 9.15
C THR A 76 -6.71 7.49 9.00
N LEU A 77 -5.58 7.17 9.63
CA LEU A 77 -5.06 5.81 9.66
C LEU A 77 -5.70 5.05 10.82
N ALA A 78 -6.27 3.89 10.52
CA ALA A 78 -6.73 2.91 11.51
C ALA A 78 -5.75 1.72 11.51
N PRO A 79 -4.80 1.65 12.45
CA PRO A 79 -3.81 0.58 12.47
C PRO A 79 -4.48 -0.79 12.65
N TYR A 80 -4.03 -1.79 11.88
CA TYR A 80 -4.62 -3.13 11.93
C TYR A 80 -4.54 -3.76 13.33
N SER A 81 -3.44 -3.50 14.06
CA SER A 81 -3.25 -3.93 15.45
C SER A 81 -4.24 -3.28 16.42
N ILE A 82 -4.57 -2.00 16.23
CA ILE A 82 -5.57 -1.29 17.03
C ILE A 82 -6.98 -1.80 16.71
N LEU A 83 -7.26 -2.10 15.43
CA LEU A 83 -8.50 -2.77 15.06
C LEU A 83 -8.62 -4.14 15.75
N TRP A 84 -7.54 -4.92 15.75
CA TRP A 84 -7.49 -6.22 16.43
C TRP A 84 -7.75 -6.10 17.94
N SER A 85 -7.09 -5.16 18.63
CA SER A 85 -7.12 -5.05 20.10
C SER A 85 -8.36 -4.35 20.63
N ASN A 86 -8.83 -3.30 19.95
CA ASN A 86 -9.85 -2.38 20.48
C ASN A 86 -11.17 -2.44 19.71
N TYR A 87 -11.15 -2.87 18.44
CA TYR A 87 -12.32 -2.86 17.55
C TYR A 87 -12.55 -4.23 16.91
N ARG A 88 -12.56 -5.28 17.76
CA ARG A 88 -12.51 -6.68 17.33
C ARG A 88 -13.60 -7.06 16.32
N SER A 89 -14.81 -6.55 16.48
CA SER A 89 -15.92 -6.83 15.57
C SER A 89 -15.67 -6.28 14.16
N ALA A 90 -15.11 -5.08 14.04
CA ALA A 90 -14.75 -4.47 12.76
C ALA A 90 -13.57 -5.22 12.11
N TRP A 91 -12.57 -5.58 12.92
CA TRP A 91 -11.45 -6.41 12.47
C TRP A 91 -11.94 -7.76 11.91
N ASN A 92 -12.80 -8.46 12.66
CA ASN A 92 -13.39 -9.74 12.23
C ASN A 92 -14.19 -9.59 10.93
N ALA A 93 -14.90 -8.48 10.74
CA ALA A 93 -15.64 -8.22 9.52
C ALA A 93 -14.71 -8.07 8.31
N LEU A 94 -13.60 -7.34 8.45
CA LEU A 94 -12.58 -7.23 7.39
C LEU A 94 -11.95 -8.58 7.07
N GLU A 95 -11.56 -9.34 8.10
CA GLU A 95 -10.85 -10.61 7.96
C GLU A 95 -11.73 -11.74 7.38
N LYS A 96 -13.05 -11.72 7.62
CA LYS A 96 -13.95 -12.81 7.21
C LYS A 96 -14.80 -12.50 5.99
N SER A 97 -14.69 -11.28 5.46
CA SER A 97 -15.47 -10.87 4.29
C SER A 97 -14.98 -11.54 3.02
N LYS A 98 -15.92 -11.80 2.11
CA LYS A 98 -15.61 -12.16 0.72
C LYS A 98 -15.70 -10.90 -0.13
N TRP A 99 -14.62 -10.59 -0.83
CA TRP A 99 -14.46 -9.32 -1.57
C TRP A 99 -14.77 -9.44 -3.07
N GLY A 100 -15.37 -10.56 -3.50
CA GLY A 100 -15.73 -10.83 -4.88
C GLY A 100 -14.50 -10.96 -5.77
N LYS A 101 -14.37 -10.10 -6.79
CA LYS A 101 -13.18 -10.03 -7.65
C LYS A 101 -12.04 -9.18 -7.06
N ALA A 102 -12.29 -8.50 -5.94
CA ALA A 102 -11.27 -7.82 -5.17
C ALA A 102 -10.83 -8.70 -4.01
N ASN A 103 -9.71 -8.31 -3.40
CA ASN A 103 -9.17 -8.89 -2.17
C ASN A 103 -8.88 -7.77 -1.18
N PHE A 104 -8.92 -8.04 0.13
CA PHE A 104 -8.43 -7.11 1.15
C PHE A 104 -6.95 -7.40 1.43
N PRO A 105 -6.00 -6.51 1.07
CA PRO A 105 -4.57 -6.84 1.06
C PRO A 105 -3.95 -7.11 2.44
N LEU A 106 -4.62 -6.73 3.53
CA LEU A 106 -4.15 -6.98 4.90
C LEU A 106 -4.81 -8.21 5.54
N GLN A 107 -5.65 -8.93 4.78
CA GLN A 107 -6.28 -10.17 5.21
C GLN A 107 -5.24 -11.30 5.25
N ASP A 108 -5.23 -12.08 6.34
CA ASP A 108 -4.34 -13.24 6.47
C ASP A 108 -4.96 -14.51 5.87
N GLN A 109 -6.30 -14.60 5.85
CA GLN A 109 -7.03 -15.67 5.16
C GLN A 109 -6.48 -15.83 3.73
N GLU A 110 -6.19 -17.06 3.30
CA GLU A 110 -5.61 -17.40 1.98
C GLU A 110 -4.22 -16.77 1.69
N ASP A 111 -3.48 -16.34 2.72
CA ASP A 111 -2.13 -15.76 2.63
C ASP A 111 -2.04 -14.48 1.80
N HIS A 112 -3.11 -13.68 1.70
CA HIS A 112 -3.11 -12.47 0.87
C HIS A 112 -2.02 -11.50 1.33
N PHE A 113 -1.95 -11.20 2.62
CA PHE A 113 -0.93 -10.31 3.16
C PHE A 113 0.51 -10.78 2.86
N ARG A 114 0.81 -12.07 3.06
CA ARG A 114 2.15 -12.62 2.79
C ARG A 114 2.49 -12.61 1.29
N LYS A 115 1.52 -12.95 0.43
CA LYS A 115 1.67 -12.89 -1.03
C LYS A 115 1.95 -11.47 -1.50
N ASP A 116 1.15 -10.51 -1.03
CA ASP A 116 1.32 -9.09 -1.34
C ASP A 116 2.71 -8.58 -0.91
N LEU A 117 3.19 -8.93 0.28
CA LEU A 117 4.54 -8.57 0.71
C LEU A 117 5.63 -9.22 -0.15
N ASN A 118 5.45 -10.47 -0.56
CA ASN A 118 6.42 -11.16 -1.40
C ASN A 118 6.48 -10.59 -2.82
N GLU A 119 5.36 -10.16 -3.38
CA GLU A 119 5.29 -9.51 -4.70
C GLU A 119 5.79 -8.06 -4.64
N ALA A 120 5.50 -7.34 -3.56
CA ALA A 120 5.89 -5.96 -3.39
C ALA A 120 7.39 -5.77 -3.09
N LYS A 121 8.10 -6.81 -2.62
CA LYS A 121 9.47 -6.65 -2.11
C LYS A 121 10.44 -6.15 -3.18
N PRO A 122 11.33 -5.19 -2.83
CA PRO A 122 12.43 -4.81 -3.71
C PRO A 122 13.32 -6.00 -4.06
N SER A 123 13.88 -6.00 -5.27
CA SER A 123 14.88 -6.99 -5.68
C SER A 123 16.15 -6.88 -4.83
N GLY A 124 16.73 -8.02 -4.45
CA GLY A 124 18.05 -8.08 -3.81
C GLY A 124 18.06 -7.74 -2.32
N ILE A 125 16.91 -7.66 -1.65
CA ILE A 125 16.84 -7.54 -0.19
C ILE A 125 16.70 -8.91 0.48
N GLN A 126 17.21 -9.03 1.70
CA GLN A 126 16.96 -10.19 2.55
C GLN A 126 15.61 -10.01 3.25
N PHE A 127 14.55 -10.57 2.65
CA PHE A 127 13.19 -10.56 3.20
C PHE A 127 12.44 -11.84 2.82
N ASN A 128 11.79 -12.45 3.82
CA ASN A 128 10.93 -13.61 3.67
C ASN A 128 9.55 -13.30 4.25
N ALA A 129 8.50 -13.31 3.42
CA ALA A 129 7.13 -13.02 3.88
C ALA A 129 6.51 -14.14 4.75
N TRP A 130 7.15 -15.31 4.83
CA TRP A 130 6.70 -16.46 5.61
C TRP A 130 7.59 -16.76 6.83
N SER A 131 8.57 -15.93 7.16
CA SER A 131 9.32 -16.10 8.40
C SER A 131 8.46 -15.70 9.59
N ASN A 132 8.44 -16.55 10.63
CA ASN A 132 7.81 -16.28 11.92
C ASN A 132 8.69 -15.41 12.82
#